data_AF-A0A8J7FG14-F1
#
_entry.id   AF-A0A8J7FG14-F1
#
_cell.length_a   1.000
_cell.length_b   1.000
_cell.length_c   1.000
_cell.angle_alpha   90.00
_cell.angle_beta   90.00
_cell.angle_gamma   90.00
#
_symmetry.space_group_name_H-M   'P 1'
#
loop_
_entity.id
_entity.type
_entity.pdbx_description
1 polymer ?
#
loop_
_entity_poly.entity_id
_entity_poly.type
_entity_poly.pdbx_seq_one_letter_code
_entity_poly.pdbx_strand_id
1 'polypeptide(L)'
;MDLLPYESFDKNQAQNKVWEWLKESKGYHNFPSTQGVVLVYENLTPAALKKKLMEDSHNHQQKLTDQEWELVKGVLGGTLPPKEPRDIPTGTPANNPIRVIQAIESKLKILDTDQQKVAFEVPSGPQRLRGLAGTGKTVLLAKRAAKIHAAHPDWKIAFIFFTRSLYAQILELIDLSYREMTDGDRPDWTKLKVLHAWGAKDQDGFYRSLSLNT
;
A
#
# COMPACT_ATOMS: atom_id res chain seq x y z
N MET A 1 41.39 9.64 19.00
CA MET A 1 40.54 8.45 18.93
C MET A 1 40.81 7.84 17.58
N ASP A 2 41.65 6.81 17.57
CA ASP A 2 42.08 6.19 16.33
C ASP A 2 40.94 5.37 15.76
N LEU A 3 40.50 5.74 14.54
CA LEU A 3 39.55 4.96 13.77
C LEU A 3 40.27 3.70 13.29
N LEU A 4 40.02 2.59 13.99
CA LEU A 4 40.46 1.28 13.54
C LEU A 4 39.77 0.94 12.21
N PRO A 5 40.49 0.37 11.24
CA PRO A 5 39.92 0.00 9.95
C PRO A 5 38.81 -1.05 10.11
N TYR A 6 37.72 -0.89 9.35
CA TYR A 6 36.64 -1.85 9.28
C TYR A 6 37.14 -3.18 8.68
N GLU A 7 37.12 -4.25 9.48
CA GLU A 7 37.39 -5.60 9.00
C GLU A 7 36.08 -6.24 8.50
N SER A 8 36.12 -6.80 7.28
CA SER A 8 35.02 -7.58 6.70
C SER A 8 34.64 -8.75 7.60
N PHE A 9 33.34 -9.03 7.70
CA PHE A 9 32.75 -9.94 8.68
C PHE A 9 33.32 -11.38 8.65
N ASP A 10 33.69 -11.86 7.45
CA ASP A 10 34.30 -13.19 7.25
C ASP A 10 35.64 -13.39 8.00
N LYS A 11 36.34 -12.31 8.38
CA LYS A 11 37.64 -12.39 9.04
C LYS A 11 37.58 -12.20 10.56
N ASN A 12 36.44 -11.74 11.09
CA ASN A 12 36.29 -11.43 12.51
C ASN A 12 35.63 -12.59 13.29
N GLN A 13 36.48 -13.51 13.79
CA GLN A 13 36.03 -14.69 14.54
C GLN A 13 35.21 -14.36 15.81
N ALA A 14 35.44 -13.19 16.42
CA ALA A 14 34.72 -12.79 17.64
C ALA A 14 33.27 -12.39 17.32
N GLN A 15 33.05 -11.65 16.22
CA GLN A 15 31.71 -11.30 15.78
C GLN A 15 30.93 -12.54 15.31
N ASN A 16 31.55 -13.45 14.55
CA ASN A 16 30.88 -14.67 14.10
C ASN A 16 30.37 -15.53 15.27
N LYS A 17 31.15 -15.64 16.37
CA LYS A 17 30.70 -16.32 17.59
C LYS A 17 29.53 -15.62 18.29
N VAL A 18 29.51 -14.28 18.31
CA VAL A 18 28.39 -13.52 18.87
C VAL A 18 27.11 -13.72 18.05
N TRP A 19 27.24 -13.83 16.73
CA TRP A 19 26.09 -14.07 15.83
C TRP A 19 25.55 -15.49 15.90
N GLU A 20 26.43 -16.49 16.00
CA GLU A 20 26.04 -17.88 16.30
C GLU A 20 25.30 -17.95 17.65
N TRP A 21 25.86 -17.32 18.68
CA TRP A 21 25.22 -17.24 20.00
C TRP A 21 23.88 -16.50 19.97
N LEU A 22 23.76 -15.41 19.21
CA LEU A 22 22.49 -14.69 19.03
C LEU A 22 21.44 -15.56 18.33
N LYS A 23 21.83 -16.32 17.30
CA LYS A 23 20.94 -17.24 16.58
C LYS A 23 20.41 -18.35 17.49
N GLU A 24 21.26 -18.93 18.34
CA GLU A 24 20.87 -20.04 19.23
C GLU A 24 20.10 -19.56 20.47
N SER A 25 20.52 -18.47 21.11
CA SER A 25 20.06 -18.12 22.47
C SER A 25 18.76 -17.32 22.54
N LYS A 26 18.42 -16.59 21.46
CA LYS A 26 17.32 -15.59 21.47
C LYS A 26 16.10 -16.02 20.65
N GLY A 27 16.07 -17.25 20.17
CA GLY A 27 14.93 -17.75 19.37
C GLY A 27 14.81 -17.09 18.00
N TYR A 28 15.87 -16.44 17.50
CA TYR A 28 15.83 -15.77 16.20
C TYR A 28 15.60 -16.75 15.04
N HIS A 29 15.89 -18.03 15.21
CA HIS A 29 15.55 -19.10 14.25
C HIS A 29 14.03 -19.37 14.14
N ASN A 30 13.21 -18.89 15.09
CA ASN A 30 11.76 -19.08 15.10
C ASN A 30 10.96 -17.92 14.49
N PHE A 31 11.62 -16.84 14.02
CA PHE A 31 10.88 -15.78 13.34
C PHE A 31 10.46 -16.24 11.93
N PRO A 32 9.22 -15.96 11.49
CA PRO A 32 8.80 -16.22 10.11
C PRO A 32 9.69 -15.51 9.08
N SER A 33 10.30 -14.38 9.45
CA SER A 33 11.24 -13.61 8.62
C SER A 33 12.64 -14.22 8.50
N THR A 34 13.00 -15.18 9.36
CA THR A 34 14.29 -15.91 9.33
C THR A 34 14.21 -17.27 8.65
N GLN A 35 13.02 -17.73 8.28
CA GLN A 35 12.85 -18.82 7.31
C GLN A 35 13.03 -18.35 5.85
N GLY A 36 13.28 -17.04 5.66
CA GLY A 36 13.59 -16.44 4.37
C GLY A 36 15.00 -15.83 4.31
N VAL A 37 15.27 -15.17 3.19
CA VAL A 37 16.57 -14.55 2.87
C VAL A 37 16.89 -13.43 3.85
N VAL A 38 17.76 -13.67 4.82
CA VAL A 38 18.35 -12.61 5.64
C VAL A 38 19.42 -11.90 4.81
N LEU A 39 19.09 -10.71 4.32
CA LEU A 39 20.04 -9.85 3.60
C LEU A 39 20.84 -9.02 4.61
N VAL A 40 22.16 -9.22 4.65
CA VAL A 40 23.07 -8.31 5.37
C VAL A 40 23.60 -7.22 4.44
N TYR A 41 24.21 -6.19 5.01
CA TYR A 41 24.77 -5.05 4.27
C TYR A 41 25.67 -5.48 3.09
N GLU A 42 26.49 -6.52 3.30
CA GLU A 42 27.38 -7.09 2.27
C GLU A 42 26.61 -7.75 1.10
N ASN A 43 25.38 -8.22 1.35
CA ASN A 43 24.50 -8.77 0.32
C ASN A 43 23.77 -7.71 -0.49
N LEU A 44 23.86 -6.42 -0.15
CA LEU A 44 23.17 -5.34 -0.87
C LEU A 44 23.93 -4.84 -2.10
N THR A 45 25.14 -5.36 -2.35
CA THR A 45 25.84 -5.07 -3.62
C THR A 45 25.15 -5.78 -4.78
N PRO A 46 25.08 -5.18 -5.99
CA PRO A 46 24.29 -5.74 -7.10
C PRO A 46 24.64 -7.19 -7.46
N ALA A 47 25.92 -7.55 -7.38
CA ALA A 47 26.40 -8.90 -7.67
C ALA A 47 26.06 -9.90 -6.55
N ALA A 48 26.27 -9.51 -5.29
CA ALA A 48 26.00 -10.38 -4.14
C ALA A 48 24.49 -10.58 -3.94
N LEU A 49 23.69 -9.54 -4.14
CA LEU A 49 22.23 -9.60 -4.06
C LEU A 49 21.67 -10.57 -5.10
N LYS A 50 22.09 -10.41 -6.36
CA LYS A 50 21.64 -11.27 -7.46
C LYS A 50 22.00 -12.73 -7.20
N LYS A 51 23.20 -12.99 -6.71
CA LYS A 51 23.66 -14.34 -6.37
C LYS A 51 22.82 -14.94 -5.22
N LYS A 52 22.60 -14.18 -4.14
CA LYS A 52 21.81 -14.59 -2.98
C LYS A 52 20.35 -14.89 -3.36
N LEU A 53 19.73 -14.00 -4.14
CA LEU A 53 18.36 -14.18 -4.64
C LEU A 53 18.24 -15.40 -5.56
N MET A 54 19.25 -15.68 -6.40
CA MET A 54 19.26 -16.88 -7.25
C MET A 54 19.41 -18.16 -6.43
N GLU A 55 20.33 -18.18 -5.46
CA GLU A 55 20.54 -19.33 -4.56
C GLU A 55 19.28 -19.66 -3.74
N ASP A 56 18.59 -18.65 -3.21
CA ASP A 56 17.40 -18.85 -2.37
C ASP A 56 16.11 -19.06 -3.18
N SER A 57 16.04 -18.57 -4.43
CA SER A 57 14.90 -18.82 -5.32
C SER A 57 14.69 -20.31 -5.64
N HIS A 58 15.75 -21.12 -5.52
CA HIS A 58 15.69 -22.56 -5.73
C HIS A 58 15.25 -23.35 -4.50
N ASN A 59 15.40 -22.81 -3.29
CA ASN A 59 15.25 -23.57 -2.05
C ASN A 59 13.90 -23.39 -1.36
N HIS A 60 13.20 -22.27 -1.54
CA HIS A 60 11.96 -21.99 -0.79
C HIS A 60 10.90 -21.22 -1.60
N GLN A 61 10.45 -21.77 -2.72
CA GLN A 61 9.14 -21.38 -3.25
C GLN A 61 8.06 -22.23 -2.56
N GLN A 62 7.72 -21.91 -1.31
CA GLN A 62 6.37 -22.23 -0.86
C GLN A 62 5.43 -21.50 -1.82
N LYS A 63 4.66 -22.25 -2.60
CA LYS A 63 3.56 -21.70 -3.39
C LYS A 63 2.61 -21.05 -2.38
N LEU A 64 2.57 -19.72 -2.36
CA LEU A 64 1.57 -18.99 -1.62
C LEU A 64 0.20 -19.51 -2.03
N THR A 65 -0.61 -19.88 -1.05
CA THR A 65 -2.02 -20.15 -1.28
C THR A 65 -2.70 -18.87 -1.76
N ASP A 66 -3.81 -19.00 -2.48
CA ASP A 66 -4.56 -17.82 -2.97
C ASP A 66 -4.94 -16.88 -1.82
N GLN A 67 -5.22 -17.44 -0.62
CA GLN A 67 -5.51 -16.67 0.58
C GLN A 67 -4.30 -15.87 1.09
N GLU A 68 -3.11 -16.49 1.14
CA GLU A 68 -1.87 -15.80 1.54
C GLU A 68 -1.50 -14.72 0.53
N TRP A 69 -1.71 -14.97 -0.76
CA TRP A 69 -1.48 -13.97 -1.81
C TRP A 69 -2.44 -12.78 -1.72
N GLU A 70 -3.73 -13.02 -1.47
CA GLU A 70 -4.70 -11.95 -1.21
C GLU A 70 -4.36 -11.17 0.05
N LEU A 71 -3.88 -11.84 1.11
CA LEU A 71 -3.43 -11.19 2.34
C LEU A 71 -2.25 -10.25 2.07
N VAL A 72 -1.24 -10.73 1.33
CA VAL A 72 -0.07 -9.94 0.93
C VAL A 72 -0.49 -8.74 0.08
N LYS A 73 -1.38 -8.92 -0.89
CA LYS A 73 -1.92 -7.81 -1.69
C LYS A 73 -2.69 -6.82 -0.84
N GLY A 74 -3.47 -7.27 0.14
CA GLY A 74 -4.20 -6.41 1.07
C GLY A 74 -3.28 -5.56 1.92
N VAL A 75 -2.27 -6.17 2.54
CA VAL A 75 -1.28 -5.49 3.38
C VAL A 75 -0.45 -4.49 2.56
N LEU A 76 0.07 -4.90 1.40
CA LEU A 76 0.82 -4.01 0.51
C LEU A 76 -0.05 -2.90 -0.11
N GLY A 77 -1.35 -3.16 -0.28
CA GLY A 77 -2.33 -2.21 -0.79
C GLY A 77 -2.84 -1.21 0.25
N GLY A 78 -2.33 -1.21 1.48
CA GLY A 78 -2.77 -0.28 2.54
C GLY A 78 -4.19 -0.55 3.02
N THR A 79 -4.67 -1.79 2.90
CA THR A 79 -5.99 -2.20 3.38
C THR A 79 -5.86 -3.26 4.45
N LEU A 80 -6.65 -3.15 5.52
CA LEU A 80 -6.78 -4.24 6.48
C LEU A 80 -7.22 -5.50 5.72
N PRO A 81 -6.61 -6.66 5.99
CA PRO A 81 -7.01 -7.90 5.33
C PRO A 81 -8.51 -8.08 5.51
N PRO A 82 -9.24 -8.44 4.45
CA PRO A 82 -10.69 -8.54 4.50
C PRO A 82 -11.07 -9.46 5.65
N LYS A 83 -11.79 -8.91 6.64
CA LYS A 83 -12.30 -9.71 7.75
C LYS A 83 -13.18 -10.81 7.15
N GLU A 84 -12.80 -12.06 7.37
CA GLU A 84 -13.61 -13.16 6.85
C GLU A 84 -15.04 -13.06 7.41
N PRO A 85 -16.06 -13.28 6.57
CA PRO A 85 -17.44 -13.34 7.04
C PRO A 85 -17.53 -14.32 8.20
N ARG A 86 -18.29 -13.98 9.23
CA ARG A 86 -18.43 -14.85 10.40
C ARG A 86 -18.94 -16.24 10.00
N ASP A 87 -18.45 -17.25 10.69
CA ASP A 87 -19.00 -18.60 10.56
C ASP A 87 -20.40 -18.68 11.17
N ILE A 88 -21.28 -19.43 10.52
CA ILE A 88 -22.61 -19.74 11.05
C ILE A 88 -22.50 -21.03 11.89
N PRO A 89 -22.90 -21.02 13.18
CA PRO A 89 -22.95 -22.23 13.98
C PRO A 89 -23.82 -23.33 13.36
N THR A 90 -23.39 -24.58 13.46
CA THR A 90 -24.11 -25.74 12.94
C THR A 90 -25.49 -25.85 13.58
N GLY A 91 -26.55 -25.98 12.77
CA GLY A 91 -27.93 -26.03 13.25
C GLY A 91 -28.67 -24.68 13.28
N THR A 92 -28.05 -23.60 12.81
CA THR A 92 -28.70 -22.28 12.76
C THR A 92 -29.90 -22.25 11.78
N PRO A 93 -31.11 -21.88 12.23
CA PRO A 93 -32.31 -21.76 11.40
C PRO A 93 -32.14 -20.80 10.22
N ALA A 94 -32.90 -21.00 9.15
CA ALA A 94 -32.84 -20.18 7.94
C ALA A 94 -33.24 -18.70 8.17
N ASN A 95 -34.12 -18.44 9.16
CA ASN A 95 -34.63 -17.11 9.49
C ASN A 95 -33.77 -16.33 10.51
N ASN A 96 -32.61 -16.88 10.91
CA ASN A 96 -31.77 -16.24 11.92
C ASN A 96 -31.06 -15.00 11.32
N PRO A 97 -31.11 -13.82 11.98
CA PRO A 97 -30.40 -12.61 11.55
C PRO A 97 -28.90 -12.80 11.26
N ILE A 98 -28.25 -13.77 11.90
CA ILE A 98 -26.83 -14.10 11.67
C ILE A 98 -26.57 -14.44 10.20
N ARG A 99 -27.49 -15.12 9.51
CA ARG A 99 -27.36 -15.45 8.08
C ARG A 99 -27.41 -14.20 7.19
N VAL A 100 -28.22 -13.22 7.57
CA VAL A 100 -28.31 -11.93 6.87
C VAL A 100 -27.02 -11.13 7.07
N ILE A 101 -26.50 -11.10 8.31
CA ILE A 101 -25.23 -10.42 8.63
C ILE A 101 -24.07 -11.03 7.83
N GLN A 102 -23.95 -12.36 7.83
CA GLN A 102 -22.91 -13.03 7.05
C GLN A 102 -23.04 -12.72 5.56
N ALA A 103 -24.27 -12.74 5.00
CA ALA A 103 -24.48 -12.41 3.60
C ALA A 103 -24.09 -10.95 3.25
N ILE A 104 -24.28 -10.01 4.20
CA ILE A 104 -23.83 -8.62 4.04
C ILE A 104 -22.30 -8.54 4.11
N GLU A 105 -21.66 -9.18 5.11
CA GLU A 105 -20.20 -9.24 5.25
C GLU A 105 -19.54 -9.80 3.97
N SER A 106 -20.08 -10.89 3.41
CA SER A 106 -19.60 -11.47 2.15
C SER A 106 -19.74 -10.52 0.96
N LYS A 107 -20.84 -9.75 0.88
CA LYS A 107 -21.05 -8.77 -0.21
C LYS A 107 -20.11 -7.57 -0.08
N LEU A 108 -19.86 -7.10 1.14
CA LEU A 108 -18.90 -6.02 1.40
C LEU A 108 -17.50 -6.40 0.96
N LYS A 109 -17.05 -7.63 1.25
CA LYS A 109 -15.75 -8.15 0.79
C LYS A 109 -15.56 -8.08 -0.72
N ILE A 110 -16.58 -8.46 -1.50
CA ILE A 110 -16.55 -8.40 -2.96
C ILE A 110 -16.45 -6.95 -3.45
N LEU A 111 -17.26 -6.05 -2.86
CA LEU A 111 -17.26 -4.63 -3.21
C LEU A 111 -15.91 -3.95 -2.94
N ASP A 112 -15.26 -4.28 -1.82
CA ASP A 112 -13.93 -3.75 -1.48
C ASP A 112 -12.87 -4.23 -2.49
N THR A 113 -12.93 -5.50 -2.89
CA THR A 113 -12.02 -6.07 -3.90
C THR A 113 -12.16 -5.36 -5.25
N ASP A 114 -13.40 -5.10 -5.68
CA ASP A 114 -13.66 -4.40 -6.94
C ASP A 114 -13.21 -2.93 -6.87
N GLN A 115 -13.48 -2.24 -5.74
CA GLN A 115 -13.02 -0.88 -5.52
C GLN A 115 -11.49 -0.79 -5.52
N GLN A 116 -10.80 -1.77 -4.93
CA GLN A 116 -9.34 -1.86 -5.00
C GLN A 116 -8.85 -2.02 -6.43
N LYS A 117 -9.33 -3.02 -7.18
CA LYS A 117 -8.91 -3.24 -8.57
C LYS A 117 -9.02 -1.95 -9.39
N VAL A 118 -10.14 -1.25 -9.27
CA VAL A 118 -10.39 0.03 -9.98
C VAL A 118 -9.48 1.17 -9.51
N ALA A 119 -9.09 1.19 -8.22
CA ALA A 119 -8.14 2.15 -7.68
C ALA A 119 -6.70 1.87 -8.16
N PHE A 120 -6.31 0.60 -8.25
CA PHE A 120 -4.96 0.19 -8.61
C PHE A 120 -4.75 0.12 -10.14
N GLU A 121 -5.77 -0.17 -10.93
CA GLU A 121 -5.65 -0.21 -12.39
C GLU A 121 -5.77 1.19 -13.00
N VAL A 122 -4.69 1.62 -13.67
CA VAL A 122 -4.65 2.87 -14.44
C VAL A 122 -4.38 2.55 -15.91
N PRO A 123 -5.36 2.02 -16.67
CA PRO A 123 -5.19 1.82 -18.11
C PRO A 123 -4.90 3.13 -18.86
N SER A 124 -4.27 3.01 -20.02
CA SER A 124 -3.95 4.17 -20.87
C SER A 124 -5.22 4.88 -21.35
N GLY A 125 -5.23 6.21 -21.28
CA GLY A 125 -6.29 7.06 -21.82
C GLY A 125 -7.39 7.45 -20.82
N PRO A 126 -8.44 8.14 -21.30
CA PRO A 126 -9.51 8.67 -20.44
C PRO A 126 -10.36 7.56 -19.83
N GLN A 127 -10.70 7.70 -18.55
CA GLN A 127 -11.51 6.73 -17.82
C GLN A 127 -12.68 7.39 -17.11
N ARG A 128 -13.80 6.67 -17.06
CA ARG A 128 -15.01 7.10 -16.36
C ARG A 128 -15.39 6.07 -15.31
N LEU A 129 -15.41 6.51 -14.06
CA LEU A 129 -15.81 5.71 -12.92
C LEU A 129 -17.28 5.98 -12.59
N ARG A 130 -18.13 4.95 -12.67
CA ARG A 130 -19.56 5.02 -12.33
C ARG A 130 -19.85 4.11 -11.14
N GLY A 131 -20.85 4.48 -10.35
CA GLY A 131 -21.34 3.67 -9.24
C GLY A 131 -22.56 4.32 -8.58
N LEU A 132 -23.27 3.57 -7.74
CA LEU A 132 -24.40 4.08 -6.96
C LEU A 132 -23.99 5.21 -5.99
N ALA A 133 -24.91 6.06 -5.56
CA ALA A 133 -24.61 7.03 -4.49
C ALA A 133 -24.10 6.30 -3.24
N GLY A 134 -23.13 6.89 -2.54
CA GLY A 134 -22.53 6.29 -1.33
C GLY A 134 -21.47 5.21 -1.55
N THR A 135 -21.13 4.85 -2.80
CA THR A 135 -20.13 3.79 -3.09
C THR A 135 -18.67 4.25 -2.99
N GLY A 136 -18.35 5.30 -2.22
CA GLY A 136 -16.95 5.70 -1.97
C GLY A 136 -16.16 6.25 -3.16
N LYS A 137 -16.79 6.65 -4.28
CA LYS A 137 -16.09 7.15 -5.49
C LYS A 137 -15.07 8.27 -5.21
N THR A 138 -15.39 9.18 -4.29
CA THR A 138 -14.47 10.26 -3.89
C THR A 138 -13.21 9.72 -3.22
N VAL A 139 -13.37 8.76 -2.29
CA VAL A 139 -12.24 8.09 -1.63
C VAL A 139 -11.40 7.33 -2.64
N LEU A 140 -12.05 6.62 -3.58
CA LEU A 140 -11.38 5.87 -4.61
C LEU A 140 -10.56 6.78 -5.56
N LEU A 141 -11.12 7.92 -5.97
CA LEU A 141 -10.40 8.91 -6.77
C LEU A 141 -9.20 9.51 -6.01
N ALA A 142 -9.37 9.80 -4.71
CA ALA A 142 -8.28 10.32 -3.86
C ALA A 142 -7.13 9.31 -3.74
N LYS A 143 -7.44 8.05 -3.42
CA LYS A 143 -6.46 6.94 -3.40
C LYS A 143 -5.72 6.80 -4.72
N ARG A 144 -6.46 6.91 -5.83
CA ARG A 144 -5.87 6.81 -7.16
C ARG A 144 -4.96 8.00 -7.50
N ALA A 145 -5.32 9.21 -7.11
CA ALA A 145 -4.45 10.38 -7.29
C ALA A 145 -3.15 10.26 -6.50
N ALA A 146 -3.24 9.81 -5.23
CA ALA A 146 -2.07 9.51 -4.41
C ALA A 146 -1.18 8.43 -5.06
N LYS A 147 -1.78 7.33 -5.52
CA LYS A 147 -1.04 6.25 -6.20
C LYS A 147 -0.32 6.74 -7.47
N ILE A 148 -1.00 7.52 -8.31
CA ILE A 148 -0.39 8.06 -9.55
C ILE A 148 0.78 8.98 -9.19
N HIS A 149 0.63 9.83 -8.17
CA HIS A 149 1.71 10.70 -7.70
C HIS A 149 2.89 9.92 -7.14
N ALA A 150 2.65 8.83 -6.39
CA ALA A 150 3.71 7.97 -5.88
C ALA A 150 4.46 7.23 -7.00
N ALA A 151 3.74 6.75 -8.01
CA ALA A 151 4.33 6.06 -9.16
C ALA A 151 5.07 7.00 -10.12
N HIS A 152 4.61 8.26 -10.23
CA HIS A 152 5.16 9.27 -11.13
C HIS A 152 5.32 10.63 -10.43
N PRO A 153 6.33 10.78 -9.54
CA PRO A 153 6.48 11.99 -8.70
C PRO A 153 6.73 13.27 -9.49
N ASP A 154 7.21 13.16 -10.72
CA ASP A 154 7.54 14.27 -11.61
C ASP A 154 6.31 14.83 -12.35
N TRP A 155 5.23 14.05 -12.46
CA TRP A 155 4.02 14.42 -13.19
C TRP A 155 3.27 15.57 -12.51
N LYS A 156 2.64 16.42 -13.33
CA LYS A 156 1.71 17.46 -12.84
C LYS A 156 0.30 16.91 -12.89
N ILE A 157 -0.29 16.68 -11.73
CA ILE A 157 -1.60 16.05 -11.57
C ILE A 157 -2.57 17.09 -11.02
N ALA A 158 -3.76 17.19 -11.61
CA ALA A 158 -4.83 18.05 -11.11
C ALA A 158 -6.02 17.20 -10.63
N PHE A 159 -6.38 17.33 -9.36
CA PHE A 159 -7.59 16.75 -8.78
C PHE A 159 -8.66 17.84 -8.71
N ILE A 160 -9.71 17.73 -9.52
CA ILE A 160 -10.71 18.79 -9.68
C ILE A 160 -12.06 18.33 -9.14
N PHE A 161 -12.72 19.18 -8.35
CA PHE A 161 -14.02 18.89 -7.74
C PHE A 161 -14.87 20.15 -7.57
N PHE A 162 -16.18 19.98 -7.36
CA PHE A 162 -17.17 21.08 -7.38
C PHE A 162 -17.63 21.56 -6.00
N THR A 163 -17.32 20.85 -4.92
CA THR A 163 -17.90 21.13 -3.60
C THR A 163 -16.83 21.63 -2.64
N ARG A 164 -16.80 22.94 -2.38
CA ARG A 164 -15.77 23.60 -1.55
C ARG A 164 -15.60 22.99 -0.14
N SER A 165 -16.68 22.55 0.50
CA SER A 165 -16.61 21.95 1.83
C SER A 165 -15.83 20.61 1.88
N LEU A 166 -15.59 19.97 0.73
CA LEU A 166 -14.82 18.72 0.65
C LEU A 166 -13.30 18.94 0.58
N TYR A 167 -12.82 20.18 0.57
CA TYR A 167 -11.39 20.48 0.37
C TYR A 167 -10.50 19.79 1.41
N ALA A 168 -10.81 19.99 2.69
CA ALA A 168 -10.04 19.41 3.80
C ALA A 168 -10.08 17.88 3.74
N GLN A 169 -11.26 17.30 3.49
CA GLN A 169 -11.45 15.86 3.40
C GLN A 169 -10.67 15.24 2.23
N ILE A 170 -10.67 15.88 1.06
CA ILE A 170 -9.94 15.38 -0.11
C ILE A 170 -8.43 15.45 0.13
N LEU A 171 -7.93 16.56 0.67
CA LEU A 171 -6.51 16.70 1.02
C LEU A 171 -6.07 15.64 2.03
N GLU A 172 -6.85 15.45 3.09
CA GLU A 172 -6.58 14.45 4.12
C GLU A 172 -6.59 13.03 3.55
N LEU A 173 -7.61 12.69 2.73
CA LEU A 173 -7.69 11.38 2.09
C LEU A 173 -6.49 11.11 1.17
N ILE A 174 -6.06 12.10 0.40
CA ILE A 174 -4.89 11.98 -0.48
C ILE A 174 -3.61 11.83 0.34
N ASP A 175 -3.41 12.66 1.37
CA ASP A 175 -2.23 12.63 2.24
C ASP A 175 -2.12 11.29 2.98
N LEU A 176 -3.20 10.82 3.58
CA LEU A 176 -3.26 9.52 4.25
C LEU A 176 -2.93 8.39 3.28
N SER A 177 -3.62 8.36 2.12
CA SER A 177 -3.41 7.31 1.12
C SER A 177 -1.99 7.33 0.56
N TYR A 178 -1.37 8.50 0.40
CA TYR A 178 -0.01 8.62 -0.09
C TYR A 178 1.01 8.10 0.92
N ARG A 179 0.87 8.50 2.20
CA ARG A 179 1.73 8.03 3.30
C ARG A 179 1.68 6.52 3.48
N GLU A 180 0.49 5.95 3.38
CA GLU A 180 0.28 4.49 3.42
C GLU A 180 1.08 3.76 2.33
N MET A 181 1.29 4.39 1.16
CA MET A 181 2.01 3.79 0.03
C MET A 181 3.51 4.10 0.00
N THR A 182 3.96 5.15 0.70
CA THR A 182 5.32 5.70 0.58
C THR A 182 6.09 5.71 1.90
N ASP A 183 5.75 4.80 2.81
CA ASP A 183 6.41 4.64 4.12
C ASP A 183 6.46 5.95 4.95
N GLY A 184 5.36 6.71 4.90
CA GLY A 184 5.18 7.93 5.70
C GLY A 184 5.59 9.25 5.04
N ASP A 185 6.09 9.22 3.79
CA ASP A 185 6.38 10.43 3.04
C ASP A 185 5.11 11.26 2.74
N ARG A 186 5.30 12.56 2.51
CA ARG A 186 4.19 13.47 2.16
C ARG A 186 4.12 13.70 0.65
N PRO A 187 2.91 13.84 0.08
CA PRO A 187 2.76 14.17 -1.32
C PRO A 187 3.30 15.58 -1.61
N ASP A 188 3.90 15.75 -2.77
CA ASP A 188 4.34 17.05 -3.27
C ASP A 188 3.14 17.83 -3.84
N TRP A 189 2.60 18.74 -3.03
CA TRP A 189 1.47 19.59 -3.40
C TRP A 189 1.78 20.59 -4.52
N THR A 190 3.05 20.78 -4.91
CA THR A 190 3.40 21.57 -6.08
C THR A 190 3.11 20.82 -7.39
N LYS A 191 3.13 19.48 -7.33
CA LYS A 191 2.91 18.55 -8.44
C LYS A 191 1.49 17.99 -8.46
N LEU A 192 0.97 17.58 -7.31
CA LEU A 192 -0.41 17.11 -7.14
C LEU A 192 -1.28 18.27 -6.63
N LYS A 193 -1.94 18.97 -7.54
CA LYS A 193 -2.80 20.11 -7.23
C LYS A 193 -4.24 19.68 -7.02
N VAL A 194 -4.74 19.84 -5.80
CA VAL A 194 -6.17 19.73 -5.48
C VAL A 194 -6.82 21.09 -5.70
N LEU A 195 -7.82 21.17 -6.58
CA LEU A 195 -8.42 22.44 -7.04
C LEU A 195 -9.95 22.37 -7.04
N HIS A 196 -10.58 23.44 -6.58
CA HIS A 196 -12.00 23.65 -6.84
C HIS A 196 -12.20 24.01 -8.32
N ALA A 197 -13.26 23.51 -8.95
CA ALA A 197 -13.53 23.74 -10.37
C ALA A 197 -13.56 25.24 -10.73
N TRP A 198 -14.30 26.04 -9.95
CA TRP A 198 -14.47 27.49 -10.19
C TRP A 198 -13.59 28.38 -9.31
N GLY A 199 -13.09 27.86 -8.19
CA GLY A 199 -12.42 28.66 -7.16
C GLY A 199 -13.40 29.41 -6.23
N ALA A 200 -12.87 30.42 -5.54
CA ALA A 200 -13.57 31.39 -4.70
C ALA A 200 -12.90 32.78 -4.86
N LYS A 201 -13.31 33.76 -4.04
CA LYS A 201 -12.71 35.10 -4.07
C LYS A 201 -11.23 35.05 -3.66
N ASP A 202 -10.94 34.25 -2.65
CA ASP A 202 -9.67 34.05 -1.94
C ASP A 202 -8.95 32.76 -2.32
N GLN A 203 -9.52 31.98 -3.24
CA GLN A 203 -9.00 30.67 -3.61
C GLN A 203 -9.07 30.46 -5.11
N ASP A 204 -7.97 30.01 -5.71
CA ASP A 204 -7.93 29.79 -7.14
C ASP A 204 -8.79 28.61 -7.58
N GLY A 205 -9.33 28.75 -8.78
CA GLY A 205 -10.18 27.77 -9.44
C GLY A 205 -9.52 27.23 -10.68
N PHE A 206 -9.74 25.96 -10.99
CA PHE A 206 -9.20 25.37 -12.21
C PHE A 206 -9.63 26.15 -13.46
N TYR A 207 -10.94 26.38 -13.66
CA TYR A 207 -11.46 27.12 -14.81
C TYR A 207 -10.98 28.58 -14.84
N ARG A 208 -10.92 29.24 -13.67
CA ARG A 208 -10.40 30.61 -13.56
C ARG A 208 -8.93 30.67 -13.99
N SER A 209 -8.11 29.73 -13.53
CA SER A 209 -6.69 29.67 -13.90
C SER A 209 -6.48 29.38 -15.39
N LEU A 210 -7.34 28.59 -16.02
CA LEU A 210 -7.28 28.37 -17.47
C LEU A 210 -7.61 29.65 -18.23
N SER A 211 -8.69 30.35 -17.85
CA SER A 211 -9.11 31.58 -18.54
C SER A 211 -8.11 32.73 -18.44
N LEU A 212 -7.31 32.79 -17.38
CA LEU A 212 -6.30 33.84 -17.19
C LEU A 212 -4.98 33.55 -17.90
N ASN A 213 -4.73 32.29 -18.27
CA ASN A 213 -3.52 31.84 -18.95
C ASN A 213 -3.75 31.58 -20.45
N THR A 214 -4.90 32.00 -20.99
CA THR A 214 -5.23 31.97 -22.43
C THR A 214 -5.11 33.39 -22.99
#